data_AF-A0A8J1JSA0-F1
#
_entry.id   AF-A0A8J1JSA0-F1
#
_cell.length_a   1.000
_cell.length_b   1.000
_cell.length_c   1.000
_cell.angle_alpha   90.00
_cell.angle_beta   90.00
_cell.angle_gamma   90.00
#
_symmetry.space_group_name_H-M   'P 1'
#
loop_
_entity.id
_entity.type
_entity.pdbx_description
1 polymer ?
#
loop_
_entity_poly.entity_id
_entity_poly.type
_entity_poly.pdbx_seq_one_letter_code
_entity_poly.pdbx_strand_id
1 'polypeptide(L)'
;MKPPVTQLAIDPTHTFAVQWQVHQKPVTMQYSDKEQLHYIANELDRIGGSKEGLVVVINCLAHFVSSPIRFYIRRLRTIRESVLRLMKRNPLAKVFIKSGNTGYLYTHGSDWLSLQLDTVMRAMFFGLPVTILDAWQMTSCHYEPHYLHPGPIIIKNEVDLMLSFICPK
;
A
#
# COMPACT_ATOMS: atom_id res chain seq x y z
N MET A 1 -15.29 -13.71 12.26
CA MET A 1 -14.01 -13.07 11.88
C MET A 1 -13.83 -11.84 12.77
N LYS A 2 -12.70 -11.68 13.47
CA LYS A 2 -12.47 -10.47 14.28
C LYS A 2 -12.34 -9.24 13.36
N PRO A 3 -12.82 -8.06 13.75
CA PRO A 3 -12.63 -6.84 12.95
C PRO A 3 -11.13 -6.58 12.73
N PRO A 4 -10.74 -5.94 11.62
CA PRO A 4 -9.36 -5.57 11.36
C PRO A 4 -8.93 -4.55 12.41
N VAL A 5 -8.19 -5.02 13.41
CA VAL A 5 -7.45 -4.20 14.38
C VAL A 5 -6.04 -4.03 13.84
N THR A 6 -5.33 -2.98 14.29
CA THR A 6 -3.88 -2.90 14.12
C THR A 6 -3.24 -4.24 14.54
N GLN A 7 -2.47 -4.85 13.64
CA GLN A 7 -1.73 -6.08 13.92
C GLN A 7 -0.26 -5.73 14.12
N LEU A 8 0.36 -6.33 15.14
CA LEU A 8 1.76 -6.16 15.47
C LEU A 8 2.40 -7.52 15.66
N ALA A 9 3.48 -7.77 14.93
CA ALA A 9 4.38 -8.90 15.14
C ALA A 9 5.75 -8.36 15.54
N ILE A 10 6.39 -8.98 16.54
CA ILE A 10 7.70 -8.58 17.04
C ILE A 10 8.60 -9.82 17.03
N ASP A 11 9.79 -9.67 16.47
CA ASP A 11 10.89 -10.63 16.60
C ASP A 11 11.97 -10.01 17.50
N PRO A 12 12.02 -10.39 18.78
CA PRO A 12 13.01 -9.83 19.71
C PRO A 12 14.42 -10.36 19.42
N THR A 13 14.56 -11.53 18.79
CA THR A 13 15.86 -12.15 18.50
C THR A 13 16.57 -11.40 17.37
N HIS A 14 15.83 -11.06 16.33
CA HIS A 14 16.34 -10.31 15.17
C HIS A 14 16.03 -8.80 15.24
N THR A 15 15.46 -8.34 16.36
CA THR A 15 15.20 -6.92 16.68
C THR A 15 14.36 -6.16 15.65
N PHE A 16 13.37 -6.80 15.04
CA PHE A 16 12.44 -6.13 14.12
C PHE A 16 10.98 -6.30 14.54
N ALA A 17 10.15 -5.38 14.07
CA ALA A 17 8.71 -5.44 14.27
C ALA A 17 7.99 -5.10 12.97
N VAL A 18 6.86 -5.76 12.73
CA VAL A 18 5.98 -5.51 11.59
C VAL A 18 4.64 -5.06 12.14
N GLN A 19 4.21 -3.88 11.72
CA GLN A 19 2.90 -3.35 12.01
C GLN A 19 2.08 -3.31 10.72
N TRP A 20 0.86 -3.84 10.78
CA TRP A 20 -0.11 -3.76 9.69
C TRP A 20 -1.38 -3.05 10.17
N GLN A 21 -1.91 -2.18 9.31
CA GLN A 21 -3.12 -1.43 9.56
C GLN A 21 -3.96 -1.30 8.29
N VAL A 22 -5.27 -1.32 8.48
CA VAL A 22 -6.24 -1.01 7.42
C VAL A 22 -6.41 0.51 7.30
N HIS A 23 -6.45 1.01 6.07
CA HIS A 23 -6.71 2.43 5.84
C HIS A 23 -8.19 2.78 6.00
N GLN A 24 -8.48 4.03 6.34
CA GLN A 24 -9.85 4.56 6.44
C GLN A 24 -10.62 4.49 5.09
N LYS A 25 -11.95 4.66 5.13
CA LYS A 25 -12.89 4.73 4.00
C LYS A 25 -12.26 5.40 2.77
N PRO A 26 -12.44 4.83 1.57
CA PRO A 26 -13.54 3.95 1.15
C PRO A 26 -13.32 2.44 1.33
N VAL A 27 -12.49 1.97 2.27
CA VAL A 27 -12.42 0.54 2.61
C VAL A 27 -13.81 -0.12 2.72
N THR A 28 -14.03 -1.13 1.89
CA THR A 28 -15.24 -1.96 1.83
C THR A 28 -14.89 -3.34 2.35
N MET A 29 -15.21 -3.61 3.62
CA MET A 29 -15.03 -4.90 4.29
C MET A 29 -16.29 -5.23 5.09
N GLN A 30 -16.56 -6.51 5.29
CA GLN A 30 -17.77 -6.97 6.01
C GLN A 30 -17.81 -6.48 7.47
N TYR A 31 -16.65 -6.39 8.13
CA TYR A 31 -16.53 -5.91 9.50
C TYR A 31 -15.34 -4.95 9.61
N SER A 32 -15.55 -3.77 10.17
CA SER A 32 -14.48 -2.80 10.50
C SER A 32 -14.91 -1.99 11.72
N ASP A 33 -14.08 -1.99 12.77
CA ASP A 33 -14.26 -1.06 13.88
C ASP A 33 -13.86 0.34 13.41
N LYS A 34 -14.80 1.30 13.44
CA LYS A 34 -14.57 2.65 12.92
C LYS A 34 -13.44 3.37 13.66
N GLU A 35 -13.24 3.06 14.94
CA GLU A 35 -12.21 3.67 15.77
C GLU A 35 -10.79 3.25 15.36
N GLN A 36 -10.67 2.07 14.75
CA GLN A 36 -9.41 1.51 14.25
C GLN A 36 -9.09 1.96 12.82
N LEU A 37 -9.98 2.72 12.17
CA LEU A 37 -9.81 3.15 10.80
C LEU A 37 -9.16 4.53 10.73
N HIS A 38 -7.86 4.56 10.45
CA HIS A 38 -7.09 5.80 10.34
C HIS A 38 -6.73 6.15 8.90
N TYR A 39 -6.64 7.44 8.62
CA TYR A 39 -6.12 7.91 7.34
C TYR A 39 -4.63 7.58 7.25
N ILE A 40 -4.18 7.00 6.13
CA ILE A 40 -2.75 6.73 5.87
C ILE A 40 -1.90 7.97 6.17
N ALA A 41 -2.34 9.14 5.69
CA ALA A 41 -1.68 10.41 5.95
C ALA A 41 -1.44 10.70 7.44
N ASN A 42 -2.44 10.46 8.29
CA ASN A 42 -2.35 10.70 9.73
C ASN A 42 -1.38 9.71 10.39
N GLU A 43 -1.39 8.45 9.98
CA GLU A 43 -0.46 7.44 10.49
C GLU A 43 0.99 7.78 10.09
N LEU A 44 1.22 8.20 8.84
CA LEU A 44 2.53 8.67 8.40
C LEU A 44 3.00 9.89 9.21
N ASP A 45 2.12 10.81 9.56
CA ASP A 45 2.47 11.99 10.36
C ASP A 45 2.75 11.66 11.83
N ARG A 46 2.20 10.56 12.36
CA ARG A 46 2.48 10.05 13.71
C ARG A 46 3.85 9.37 13.83
N ILE A 47 4.44 8.93 12.71
CA ILE A 47 5.77 8.34 12.71
C ILE A 47 6.81 9.45 13.02
N GLY A 48 7.49 9.29 14.15
CA GLY A 48 8.58 10.17 14.59
C GLY A 48 9.80 10.14 13.66
N GLY A 49 10.67 11.13 13.81
CA GLY A 49 12.01 11.13 13.20
C GLY A 49 12.93 10.13 13.91
N SER A 50 14.05 9.78 13.29
CA SER A 50 15.16 9.04 13.95
C SER A 50 14.99 7.52 14.13
N LYS A 51 14.40 6.83 13.14
CA LYS A 51 14.46 5.35 13.09
C LYS A 51 15.27 4.90 11.88
N GLU A 52 16.52 4.49 12.09
CA GLU A 52 17.21 3.62 11.13
C GLU A 52 16.38 2.35 10.90
N GLY A 53 16.41 1.82 9.68
CA GLY A 53 15.66 0.60 9.34
C GLY A 53 14.14 0.78 9.23
N LEU A 54 13.60 2.00 9.28
CA LEU A 54 12.17 2.23 9.04
C LEU A 54 11.80 1.91 7.58
N VAL A 55 10.88 0.96 7.42
CA VAL A 55 10.27 0.62 6.14
C VAL A 55 8.77 0.90 6.22
N VAL A 56 8.23 1.60 5.22
CA VAL A 56 6.81 1.90 5.11
C VAL A 56 6.30 1.38 3.78
N VAL A 57 5.22 0.60 3.80
CA VAL A 57 4.57 0.09 2.58
C VAL A 57 3.13 0.62 2.51
N ILE A 58 2.79 1.29 1.42
CA ILE A 58 1.47 1.92 1.23
C ILE A 58 0.76 1.22 0.08
N ASN A 59 -0.46 0.74 0.32
CA ASN A 59 -1.39 0.26 -0.71
C ASN A 59 -2.74 0.97 -0.53
N CYS A 60 -3.30 1.53 -1.61
CA CYS A 60 -4.54 2.31 -1.54
C CYS A 60 -5.40 2.24 -2.82
N LEU A 61 -5.28 1.22 -3.67
CA LEU A 61 -5.98 1.23 -4.97
C LEU A 61 -7.34 0.51 -4.95
N ALA A 62 -7.38 -0.75 -4.51
CA ALA A 62 -8.53 -1.64 -4.74
C ALA A 62 -9.87 -1.11 -4.20
N HIS A 63 -9.87 -0.30 -3.15
CA HIS A 63 -11.10 0.26 -2.57
C HIS A 63 -11.63 1.51 -3.28
N PHE A 64 -10.88 2.04 -4.25
CA PHE A 64 -11.26 3.23 -5.02
C PHE A 64 -11.82 2.90 -6.41
N VAL A 65 -11.81 1.64 -6.82
CA VAL A 65 -12.34 1.15 -8.10
C VAL A 65 -13.88 1.27 -8.22
N SER A 66 -14.56 1.66 -7.15
CA SER A 66 -15.99 1.99 -7.11
C SER A 66 -16.27 3.47 -6.85
N SER A 67 -15.22 4.30 -6.80
CA SER A 67 -15.29 5.72 -6.48
C SER A 67 -14.90 6.58 -7.68
N PRO A 68 -15.48 7.78 -7.86
CA PRO A 68 -15.02 8.70 -8.88
C PRO A 68 -13.53 9.05 -8.68
N ILE A 69 -12.76 9.06 -9.77
CA ILE A 69 -11.30 9.28 -9.78
C ILE A 69 -10.84 10.52 -8.99
N ARG A 70 -11.65 11.58 -8.92
CA ARG A 70 -11.38 12.78 -8.13
C ARG A 70 -11.16 12.50 -6.64
N PHE A 71 -11.84 11.50 -6.08
CA PHE A 71 -11.67 11.12 -4.68
C PHE A 71 -10.32 10.44 -4.47
N TYR A 72 -9.90 9.60 -5.42
CA TYR A 72 -8.60 8.96 -5.38
C TYR A 72 -7.46 9.97 -5.52
N ILE A 73 -7.56 10.90 -6.46
CA ILE A 73 -6.58 12.00 -6.62
C ILE A 73 -6.43 12.79 -5.33
N ARG A 74 -7.56 13.20 -4.70
CA ARG A 74 -7.54 13.93 -3.42
C ARG A 74 -6.87 13.09 -2.33
N ARG A 75 -7.20 11.80 -2.22
CA ARG A 75 -6.60 10.89 -1.24
C ARG A 75 -5.09 10.81 -1.42
N LEU A 76 -4.62 10.56 -2.65
CA LEU A 76 -3.20 10.40 -2.91
C LEU A 76 -2.43 11.71 -2.75
N ARG A 77 -3.00 12.87 -3.05
CA ARG A 77 -2.37 14.17 -2.75
C ARG A 77 -2.05 14.30 -1.27
N THR A 78 -3.02 14.03 -0.39
CA THR A 78 -2.77 14.10 1.06
C THR A 78 -1.71 13.09 1.51
N ILE A 79 -1.72 11.86 0.96
CA ILE A 79 -0.69 10.86 1.26
C ILE A 79 0.69 11.31 0.77
N ARG A 80 0.81 11.84 -0.45
CA ARG A 80 2.05 12.39 -1.01
C ARG A 80 2.66 13.44 -0.09
N GLU A 81 1.85 14.39 0.38
CA GLU A 81 2.31 15.42 1.31
C GLU A 81 2.78 14.85 2.65
N SER A 82 2.08 13.85 3.20
CA SER A 82 2.53 13.16 4.42
C SER A 82 3.81 12.34 4.20
N VAL A 83 3.99 11.73 3.03
CA VAL A 83 5.25 11.07 2.65
C VAL A 83 6.39 12.09 2.62
N LEU A 84 6.22 13.24 1.96
CA LEU A 84 7.24 14.30 1.95
C LEU A 84 7.60 14.76 3.37
N ARG A 85 6.60 14.96 4.24
CA ARG A 85 6.84 15.31 5.64
C ARG A 85 7.58 14.20 6.40
N LEU A 86 7.19 12.93 6.21
CA LEU A 86 7.90 11.79 6.82
C LEU A 86 9.37 11.78 6.38
N MET A 87 9.64 11.92 5.09
CA MET A 87 11.01 11.89 4.56
C MET A 87 11.84 13.08 5.04
N LYS A 88 11.23 14.25 5.22
CA LYS A 88 11.90 15.39 5.85
C LYS A 88 12.27 15.11 7.31
N ARG A 89 11.46 14.36 8.05
CA ARG A 89 11.71 14.00 9.46
C ARG A 89 12.63 12.77 9.61
N ASN A 90 12.60 11.85 8.65
CA ASN A 90 13.42 10.64 8.62
C ASN A 90 13.91 10.37 7.18
N PRO A 91 15.02 10.99 6.76
CA PRO A 91 15.56 10.83 5.41
C PRO A 91 16.02 9.40 5.07
N LEU A 92 16.26 8.56 6.08
CA LEU A 92 16.71 7.17 5.91
C LEU A 92 15.55 6.18 5.76
N ALA A 93 14.30 6.63 5.93
CA ALA A 93 13.13 5.78 5.78
C ALA A 93 12.97 5.31 4.33
N LYS A 94 12.76 4.01 4.13
CA LYS A 94 12.42 3.43 2.83
C LYS A 94 10.89 3.40 2.69
N VAL A 95 10.35 4.14 1.73
CA VAL A 95 8.91 4.18 1.47
C VAL A 95 8.62 3.46 0.16
N PHE A 96 7.73 2.47 0.23
CA PHE A 96 7.25 1.69 -0.89
C PHE A 96 5.78 2.01 -1.17
N ILE A 97 5.45 2.21 -2.44
CA ILE A 97 4.06 2.31 -2.91
C ILE A 97 3.75 1.03 -3.69
N LYS A 98 2.88 0.19 -3.13
CA LYS A 98 2.40 -1.01 -3.83
C LYS A 98 1.32 -0.60 -4.82
N SER A 99 1.50 -0.94 -6.10
CA SER A 99 0.50 -0.74 -7.13
C SER A 99 -0.72 -1.65 -6.95
N GLY A 100 -1.77 -1.40 -7.72
CA GLY A 100 -2.94 -2.29 -7.77
C GLY A 100 -2.61 -3.69 -8.28
N ASN A 101 -3.48 -4.64 -7.96
CA ASN A 101 -3.48 -5.96 -8.59
C ASN A 101 -4.46 -5.93 -9.77
N THR A 102 -4.18 -6.68 -10.83
CA THR A 102 -5.17 -7.01 -11.86
C THR A 102 -6.15 -8.08 -11.35
N GLY A 103 -7.19 -8.39 -12.11
CA GLY A 103 -8.20 -9.38 -11.76
C GLY A 103 -9.44 -8.79 -11.09
N TYR A 104 -9.70 -7.49 -11.24
CA TYR A 104 -10.99 -6.90 -10.89
C TYR A 104 -12.04 -7.29 -11.93
N LEU A 105 -12.68 -8.43 -11.72
CA LEU A 105 -13.69 -9.00 -12.62
C LEU A 105 -15.01 -9.15 -11.88
N TYR A 106 -15.80 -8.09 -11.86
CA TYR A 106 -17.13 -8.07 -11.24
C TYR A 106 -18.19 -7.71 -12.28
N THR A 107 -19.45 -8.06 -12.02
CA THR A 107 -20.57 -7.73 -12.92
C THR A 107 -20.72 -6.25 -13.23
N HIS A 108 -20.17 -5.38 -12.37
CA HIS A 108 -20.25 -3.93 -12.46
C HIS A 108 -18.92 -3.25 -12.78
N GLY A 109 -17.86 -4.00 -13.14
CA GLY A 109 -16.58 -3.38 -13.47
C GLY A 109 -15.47 -4.33 -13.90
N SER A 110 -14.46 -3.73 -14.53
CA SER A 110 -13.25 -4.39 -15.00
C SER A 110 -11.99 -3.65 -14.52
N ASP A 111 -10.82 -4.17 -14.86
CA ASP A 111 -9.53 -3.52 -14.60
C ASP A 111 -9.32 -2.19 -15.34
N TRP A 112 -10.25 -1.74 -16.19
CA TRP A 112 -10.12 -0.47 -16.92
C TRP A 112 -9.96 0.73 -15.98
N LEU A 113 -10.80 0.83 -14.95
CA LEU A 113 -10.66 1.90 -13.95
C LEU A 113 -9.42 1.65 -13.09
N SER A 114 -9.12 0.40 -12.72
CA SER A 114 -7.90 0.05 -11.97
C SER A 114 -6.63 0.56 -12.66
N LEU A 115 -6.55 0.43 -14.00
CA LEU A 115 -5.43 0.94 -14.80
C LEU A 115 -5.33 2.47 -14.76
N GLN A 116 -6.46 3.18 -14.82
CA GLN A 116 -6.48 4.63 -14.69
C GLN A 116 -6.01 5.09 -13.31
N LEU A 117 -6.46 4.40 -12.25
CA LEU A 117 -6.01 4.67 -10.88
C LEU A 117 -4.50 4.39 -10.73
N ASP A 118 -3.99 3.29 -11.30
CA ASP A 118 -2.56 2.97 -11.27
C ASP A 118 -1.73 4.07 -11.95
N THR A 119 -2.18 4.56 -13.11
CA THR A 119 -1.55 5.69 -13.83
C THR A 119 -1.51 6.95 -12.97
N VAL A 120 -2.63 7.28 -12.30
CA VAL A 120 -2.69 8.43 -11.37
C VAL A 120 -1.75 8.23 -10.19
N MET A 121 -1.66 7.03 -9.63
CA MET A 121 -0.74 6.72 -8.53
C MET A 121 0.70 6.96 -8.94
N ARG A 122 1.13 6.41 -10.08
CA ARG A 122 2.49 6.60 -10.60
C ARG A 122 2.81 8.07 -10.81
N ALA A 123 1.90 8.83 -11.44
CA ALA A 123 2.06 10.27 -11.60
C ALA A 123 2.11 11.01 -10.25
N MET A 124 1.30 10.59 -9.26
CA MET A 124 1.25 11.21 -7.95
C MET A 124 2.49 10.96 -7.11
N PHE A 125 3.26 9.92 -7.36
CA PHE A 125 4.52 9.65 -6.64
C PHE A 125 5.76 9.88 -7.49
N PHE A 126 5.59 10.27 -8.74
CA PHE A 126 6.69 10.67 -9.60
C PHE A 126 7.52 11.80 -8.97
N GLY A 127 8.85 11.66 -9.08
CA GLY A 127 9.84 12.59 -8.54
C GLY A 127 10.06 12.52 -7.03
N LEU A 128 9.38 11.63 -6.30
CA LEU A 128 9.68 11.37 -4.89
C LEU A 128 10.70 10.23 -4.76
N PRO A 129 11.51 10.19 -3.69
CA PRO A 129 12.42 9.08 -3.41
C PRO A 129 11.66 7.89 -2.80
N VAL A 130 10.63 7.40 -3.49
CA VAL A 130 9.86 6.20 -3.14
C VAL A 130 10.09 5.10 -4.17
N THR A 131 9.93 3.85 -3.76
CA THR A 131 9.98 2.69 -4.65
C THR A 131 8.57 2.22 -4.97
N ILE A 132 8.23 2.05 -6.25
CA ILE A 132 6.96 1.41 -6.64
C ILE A 132 7.17 -0.11 -6.66
N LEU A 133 6.44 -0.82 -5.80
CA LEU A 133 6.32 -2.28 -5.89
C LEU A 133 5.24 -2.59 -6.93
N ASP A 134 5.67 -2.93 -8.14
CA ASP A 134 4.81 -3.10 -9.31
C ASP A 134 4.07 -4.45 -9.32
N ALA A 135 3.16 -4.59 -8.37
CA ALA A 135 2.20 -5.71 -8.31
C ALA A 135 1.29 -5.77 -9.55
N TRP A 136 1.09 -4.65 -10.26
CA TRP A 136 0.28 -4.60 -11.46
C TRP A 136 0.95 -5.40 -12.57
N GLN A 137 2.22 -5.11 -12.85
CA GLN A 137 3.01 -5.87 -13.80
C GLN A 137 3.05 -7.36 -13.40
N MET A 138 3.33 -7.66 -12.14
CA MET A 138 3.43 -9.03 -11.64
C MET A 138 2.13 -9.82 -11.85
N THR A 139 0.98 -9.26 -11.49
CA THR A 139 -0.32 -9.94 -11.61
C THR A 139 -0.84 -10.00 -13.03
N SER A 140 -0.40 -9.10 -13.92
CA SER A 140 -0.81 -9.08 -15.33
C SER A 140 -0.21 -10.21 -16.18
N CYS A 141 0.95 -10.75 -15.78
CA CYS A 141 1.69 -11.76 -16.55
C CYS A 141 1.94 -13.07 -15.79
N HIS A 142 1.39 -13.22 -14.59
CA HIS A 142 1.54 -14.45 -13.81
C HIS A 142 0.68 -15.58 -14.38
N TYR A 143 1.14 -16.83 -14.21
CA TYR A 143 0.37 -18.02 -14.58
C TYR A 143 -0.79 -18.34 -13.63
N GLU A 144 -0.89 -17.63 -12.50
CA GLU A 144 -1.96 -17.84 -11.53
C GLU A 144 -3.26 -17.25 -12.08
N PRO A 145 -4.44 -17.74 -11.63
CA PRO A 145 -5.71 -17.20 -12.08
C PRO A 145 -5.81 -15.68 -11.90
N HIS A 146 -6.46 -15.01 -12.86
CA HIS A 146 -6.76 -13.57 -12.78
C HIS A 146 -7.72 -13.30 -11.61
N TYR A 147 -7.16 -12.94 -10.46
CA TYR A 147 -7.90 -12.76 -9.24
C TYR A 147 -7.34 -11.58 -8.44
N LEU A 148 -8.23 -10.64 -8.09
CA LEU A 148 -7.90 -9.43 -7.34
C LEU A 148 -7.13 -9.72 -6.02
N HIS A 149 -7.43 -10.85 -5.40
CA HIS A 149 -6.74 -11.34 -4.20
C HIS A 149 -5.70 -12.39 -4.61
N PRO A 150 -4.47 -11.98 -4.96
CA PRO A 150 -3.48 -12.88 -5.54
C PRO A 150 -3.17 -14.06 -4.61
N GLY A 151 -2.84 -15.19 -5.22
CA GLY A 151 -2.44 -16.39 -4.48
C GLY A 151 -1.13 -16.21 -3.70
N PRO A 152 -0.82 -17.11 -2.76
CA PRO A 152 0.36 -17.02 -1.90
C PRO A 152 1.69 -16.88 -2.65
N ILE A 153 1.82 -17.46 -3.84
CA ILE A 153 3.07 -17.39 -4.64
C ILE A 153 3.36 -15.96 -5.14
N ILE A 154 2.33 -15.23 -5.57
CA ILE A 154 2.47 -13.83 -5.97
C ILE A 154 2.78 -12.98 -4.74
N ILE A 155 2.10 -13.20 -3.61
CA ILE A 155 2.38 -12.50 -2.36
C ILE A 155 3.83 -12.70 -1.92
N LYS A 156 4.36 -13.94 -2.02
CA LYS A 156 5.76 -14.23 -1.76
C LYS A 156 6.68 -13.43 -2.68
N ASN A 157 6.39 -13.39 -3.98
CA ASN A 157 7.19 -12.64 -4.94
C ASN A 157 7.19 -11.12 -4.66
N GLU A 158 6.04 -10.56 -4.25
CA GLU A 158 5.95 -9.16 -3.83
C GLU A 158 6.87 -8.88 -2.62
N VAL A 159 6.87 -9.77 -1.63
CA VAL A 159 7.71 -9.68 -0.43
C VAL A 159 9.19 -9.85 -0.76
N ASP A 160 9.56 -10.86 -1.56
CA ASP A 160 10.95 -11.10 -1.97
C ASP A 160 11.52 -9.90 -2.73
N LEU A 161 10.73 -9.33 -3.65
CA LEU A 161 11.11 -8.13 -4.40
C LEU A 161 11.33 -6.95 -3.44
N MET A 162 10.40 -6.71 -2.52
CA MET A 162 10.53 -5.66 -1.51
C MET A 162 11.80 -5.83 -0.66
N LEU A 163 12.06 -7.05 -0.16
CA LEU A 163 13.23 -7.35 0.65
C LEU A 163 14.53 -7.14 -0.12
N SER A 164 14.55 -7.39 -1.43
CA SER A 164 15.73 -7.12 -2.28
C SER A 164 16.13 -5.63 -2.30
N PHE A 165 15.18 -4.71 -2.12
CA PHE A 165 15.46 -3.26 -2.01
C PHE A 165 15.82 -2.81 -0.59
N ILE A 166 15.37 -3.54 0.43
CA ILE A 166 15.64 -3.24 1.83
C ILE A 166 17.04 -3.70 2.21
N CYS A 167 17.40 -4.92 1.82
CA CYS A 167 18.67 -5.57 2.10
C CYS A 167 19.45 -5.81 0.79
N PRO A 168 19.98 -4.76 0.14
CA PRO A 168 20.86 -4.96 -1.02
C PRO A 168 22.10 -5.73 -0.57
N LYS A 169 22.56 -6.68 -1.41
CA LYS A 169 23.84 -7.36 -1.22
C LYS A 169 25.00 -6.36 -1.24
#